data_AF-V5FV73-F1
#
_entry.id   AF-V5FV73-F1
#
_cell.length_a   1.000
_cell.length_b   1.000
_cell.length_c   1.000
_cell.angle_alpha   90.00
_cell.angle_beta   90.00
_cell.angle_gamma   90.00
#
_symmetry.space_group_name_H-M   'P 1'
#
loop_
_entity.id
_entity.type
_entity.pdbx_description
1 polymer ?
#
loop_
_entity_poly.entity_id
_entity_poly.type
_entity_poly.pdbx_seq_one_letter_code
_entity_poly.pdbx_strand_id
1 'polypeptide(L)'
;WDMMVHSWDTILVVVKVVDNDSGREHFVDAGAWTQNDRWNKHADMCVQYAHCLKGNLLEDKKHESVSSLQPKDMPNYITSDNISIYVDVWCSLNKRFQQRMYDPNYDLLKANWSPYDPVEWLMPVLAEYSGFRTTMNDISKEVYSWSNNSDVLFIADFPGM
;
A
#
# COMPACT_ATOMS: atom_id res chain seq x y z
N TRP A 1 -29.44 -13.91 -1.90
CA TRP A 1 -28.66 -12.70 -2.22
C TRP A 1 -28.47 -11.94 -0.92
N ASP A 2 -27.45 -12.32 -0.16
CA ASP A 2 -27.00 -11.52 0.98
C ASP A 2 -26.12 -10.42 0.39
N MET A 3 -26.70 -9.24 0.22
CA MET A 3 -26.01 -8.07 -0.32
C MET A 3 -25.11 -7.51 0.78
N MET A 4 -24.04 -8.24 1.07
CA MET A 4 -23.06 -7.80 2.05
C MET A 4 -22.27 -6.66 1.42
N VAL A 5 -22.61 -5.42 1.77
CA VAL A 5 -21.82 -4.24 1.38
C VAL A 5 -20.45 -4.40 2.03
N HIS A 6 -19.43 -4.63 1.21
CA HIS A 6 -18.04 -4.66 1.66
C HIS A 6 -17.52 -3.23 1.76
N SER A 7 -17.42 -2.73 2.99
CA SER A 7 -16.74 -1.46 3.31
C SER A 7 -15.30 -1.76 3.69
N TRP A 8 -14.36 -1.29 2.87
CA TRP A 8 -12.93 -1.32 3.14
C TRP A 8 -12.49 0.02 3.73
N ASP A 9 -11.97 -0.03 4.94
CA ASP A 9 -11.36 1.12 5.62
C ASP A 9 -9.84 1.00 5.56
N THR A 10 -9.14 2.02 5.06
CA THR A 10 -7.69 1.97 4.83
C THR A 10 -7.00 2.81 5.91
N ILE A 11 -6.08 2.21 6.66
CA ILE A 11 -5.37 2.90 7.74
C ILE A 11 -3.99 3.41 7.32
N LEU A 12 -3.29 2.65 6.47
CA LEU A 12 -1.93 2.97 6.05
C LEU A 12 -1.70 2.47 4.63
N VAL A 13 -1.03 3.29 3.83
CA VAL A 13 -0.50 2.93 2.53
C VAL A 13 0.96 3.36 2.48
N VAL A 14 1.86 2.44 2.20
CA VAL A 14 3.29 2.71 2.02
C VAL A 14 3.67 2.32 0.61
N VAL A 15 4.26 3.26 -0.12
CA VAL A 15 4.82 3.02 -1.45
C VAL A 15 6.34 3.10 -1.34
N LYS A 16 7.00 1.97 -1.57
CA LYS A 16 8.46 1.85 -1.55
C LYS A 16 8.98 1.68 -2.96
N VAL A 17 9.91 2.54 -3.35
CA VAL A 17 10.62 2.50 -4.62
C VAL A 17 12.06 2.12 -4.34
N VAL A 18 12.57 1.08 -4.99
CA VAL A 18 13.95 0.62 -4.86
C VAL A 18 14.66 0.88 -6.18
N ASP A 19 15.75 1.61 -6.14
CA ASP A 19 16.67 1.75 -7.28
C ASP A 19 17.62 0.54 -7.27
N ASN A 20 17.45 -0.37 -8.23
CA ASN A 20 18.16 -1.65 -8.26
C ASN A 20 19.66 -1.49 -8.58
N ASP A 21 20.06 -0.38 -9.20
CA ASP A 21 21.46 -0.13 -9.54
C ASP A 21 22.24 0.46 -8.35
N SER A 22 21.60 1.34 -7.57
CA SER A 22 22.22 1.95 -6.38
C SER A 22 21.91 1.20 -5.08
N GLY A 23 20.90 0.34 -5.07
CA GLY A 23 20.38 -0.37 -3.90
C GLY A 23 19.65 0.52 -2.90
N ARG A 24 19.33 1.77 -3.26
CA ARG A 24 18.67 2.73 -2.36
C ARG A 24 17.16 2.54 -2.34
N GLU A 25 16.59 2.62 -1.14
CA GLU A 25 15.14 2.62 -0.93
C GLU A 25 14.62 4.05 -0.73
N HIS A 26 13.52 4.35 -1.40
CA HIS A 26 12.83 5.63 -1.33
C HIS A 26 11.37 5.38 -0.98
N PHE A 27 10.81 6.20 -0.10
CA PHE A 27 9.40 6.15 0.24
C PHE A 27 8.69 7.33 -0.40
N VAL A 28 7.64 7.02 -1.16
CA VAL A 28 6.85 8.01 -1.89
C VAL A 28 5.51 8.19 -1.18
N ASP A 29 5.01 9.42 -1.18
CA ASP A 29 3.65 9.68 -0.72
C ASP A 29 2.65 8.93 -1.61
N ALA A 30 1.81 8.10 -0.99
CA ALA A 30 0.78 7.31 -1.65
C ALA A 30 -0.23 8.20 -2.42
N GLY A 31 -0.42 9.44 -1.97
CA GLY A 31 -1.27 10.44 -2.64
C GLY A 31 -0.62 11.11 -3.86
N ALA A 32 0.67 10.87 -4.12
CA ALA A 32 1.38 11.54 -5.20
C ALA A 32 0.83 11.09 -6.58
N TRP A 33 0.56 12.07 -7.45
CA TRP A 33 0.05 11.88 -8.82
C TRP A 33 -1.28 11.11 -8.95
N THR A 34 -2.05 11.00 -7.87
CA THR A 34 -3.40 10.45 -7.87
C THR A 34 -4.39 11.45 -7.27
N GLN A 35 -5.65 11.40 -7.70
CA GLN A 35 -6.73 12.25 -7.17
C GLN A 35 -7.63 11.51 -6.18
N ASN A 36 -7.48 10.19 -6.06
CA ASN A 36 -8.32 9.36 -5.19
C ASN A 36 -7.55 8.16 -4.65
N ASP A 37 -8.14 7.51 -3.65
CA ASP A 37 -7.54 6.36 -2.96
C ASP A 37 -8.09 5.02 -3.44
N ARG A 38 -8.81 4.96 -4.57
CA ARG A 38 -9.39 3.68 -5.04
C ARG A 38 -8.31 2.72 -5.49
N TRP A 39 -7.19 3.24 -6.00
CA TRP A 39 -6.11 2.44 -6.57
C TRP A 39 -5.53 1.44 -5.57
N ASN A 40 -5.52 1.77 -4.27
CA ASN A 40 -4.94 0.92 -3.24
C ASN A 40 -5.82 -0.29 -2.88
N LYS A 41 -7.09 -0.33 -3.33
CA LYS A 41 -8.04 -1.43 -3.05
C LYS A 41 -8.25 -2.36 -4.24
N HIS A 42 -7.79 -1.96 -5.42
CA HIS A 42 -8.02 -2.68 -6.66
C HIS A 42 -6.68 -3.04 -7.30
N ALA A 43 -6.45 -4.34 -7.51
CA ALA A 43 -5.15 -4.83 -7.95
C ALA A 43 -4.75 -4.28 -9.34
N ASP A 44 -5.71 -4.15 -10.25
CA ASP A 44 -5.53 -3.60 -11.59
C ASP A 44 -5.07 -2.14 -11.53
N MET A 45 -5.71 -1.35 -10.67
CA MET A 45 -5.38 0.05 -10.48
C MET A 45 -4.06 0.21 -9.74
N CYS A 46 -3.72 -0.70 -8.83
CA CYS A 46 -2.45 -0.70 -8.11
C CYS A 46 -1.26 -0.93 -9.06
N VAL A 47 -1.41 -1.86 -10.02
CA VAL A 47 -0.42 -2.07 -11.11
C VAL A 47 -0.33 -0.82 -12.00
N GLN A 48 -1.46 -0.25 -12.41
CA GLN A 48 -1.48 0.99 -13.20
C GLN A 48 -0.79 2.15 -12.46
N TYR A 49 -1.04 2.28 -11.16
CA TYR A 49 -0.39 3.28 -10.31
C TYR A 49 1.13 3.08 -10.29
N ALA A 50 1.62 1.85 -10.12
CA ALA A 50 3.06 1.58 -10.14
C ALA A 50 3.71 1.96 -11.48
N HIS A 51 3.08 1.65 -12.61
CA HIS A 51 3.58 2.05 -13.93
C HIS A 51 3.54 3.56 -14.16
N CYS A 52 2.48 4.23 -13.70
CA CYS A 52 2.36 5.69 -13.76
C CYS A 52 3.44 6.37 -12.92
N LEU A 53 3.64 5.88 -11.69
CA LEU A 53 4.68 6.36 -10.78
C LEU A 53 6.07 6.23 -11.41
N LYS A 54 6.39 5.08 -12.03
CA LYS A 54 7.63 4.92 -12.80
C LYS A 54 7.76 5.97 -13.91
N GLY A 55 6.69 6.20 -14.68
CA GLY A 55 6.68 7.21 -15.74
C GLY A 55 7.04 8.60 -15.23
N ASN A 56 6.34 9.05 -14.19
CA ASN A 56 6.54 10.38 -13.60
C ASN A 56 7.96 10.54 -13.01
N LEU A 57 8.46 9.54 -12.29
CA LEU A 57 9.81 9.57 -11.72
C LEU A 57 10.90 9.69 -12.80
N LEU A 58 10.70 9.03 -13.96
CA LEU A 58 11.63 9.13 -15.09
C LEU A 58 11.52 10.47 -15.82
N GLU A 59 10.33 11.07 -15.87
CA GLU A 59 10.14 12.41 -16.42
C GLU A 59 10.81 13.47 -15.53
N ASP A 60 10.62 13.41 -14.23
CA ASP A 60 11.26 14.31 -13.25
C ASP A 60 12.79 14.24 -13.38
N LYS A 61 13.36 13.03 -13.48
CA LYS A 61 14.79 12.81 -13.72
C LYS A 61 15.28 13.47 -15.02
N LYS A 62 14.50 13.42 -16.11
CA LYS A 62 14.85 14.10 -17.38
C LYS A 62 14.86 15.62 -17.20
N HIS A 63 13.85 16.18 -16.54
CA HIS A 63 13.77 17.62 -16.29
C HIS A 63 14.94 18.12 -15.43
N GLU A 64 15.34 17.35 -14.42
CA GLU A 64 16.51 17.67 -13.58
C GLU A 64 17.83 17.63 -14.37
N SER A 65 17.98 16.69 -15.30
CA SER A 65 19.19 16.60 -16.15
C SER A 65 19.41 17.81 -17.08
N VAL A 66 18.35 18.61 -17.30
CA VAL A 66 18.39 19.86 -18.11
C VAL A 66 18.72 21.08 -17.24
N SER A 67 18.49 21.00 -15.93
CA SER A 67 18.86 22.04 -14.98
C SER A 67 20.36 21.91 -14.64
N SER A 68 21.14 22.99 -14.78
CA SER A 68 22.60 23.03 -14.61
C SER A 68 23.12 22.70 -13.18
N LEU A 69 22.25 22.27 -12.27
CA LEU A 69 22.58 21.82 -10.93
C LEU A 69 22.94 20.33 -10.99
N GLN A 70 24.23 20.03 -10.78
CA GLN A 70 24.72 18.65 -10.74
C GLN A 70 23.94 17.86 -9.67
N PRO A 71 23.22 16.78 -10.03
CA PRO A 71 22.41 15.99 -9.08
C PRO A 71 23.24 15.26 -8.01
N LYS A 72 24.57 15.26 -8.13
CA LYS A 72 25.49 14.36 -7.42
C LYS A 72 25.56 14.55 -5.90
N ASP A 73 25.07 15.68 -5.37
CA ASP A 73 25.11 15.98 -3.94
C ASP A 73 23.74 15.85 -3.24
N MET A 74 22.68 15.48 -3.96
CA MET A 74 21.38 15.21 -3.34
C MET A 74 21.33 13.74 -2.87
N PRO A 75 21.12 13.45 -1.58
CA PRO A 75 21.20 12.08 -1.08
C PRO A 75 20.03 11.18 -1.51
N ASN A 76 18.90 11.75 -1.94
CA ASN A 76 17.60 11.04 -2.04
C ASN A 76 16.99 10.96 -3.44
N TYR A 77 17.77 11.10 -4.52
CA TYR A 77 17.23 11.00 -5.90
C TYR A 77 17.38 9.60 -6.49
N ILE A 78 16.48 9.27 -7.43
CA ILE A 78 16.53 8.02 -8.22
C ILE A 78 17.57 8.18 -9.33
N THR A 79 18.56 7.29 -9.34
CA THR A 79 19.71 7.41 -10.24
C THR A 79 19.52 6.64 -11.54
N SER A 80 18.80 5.52 -11.51
CA SER A 80 18.64 4.60 -12.64
C SER A 80 17.21 4.54 -13.17
N ASP A 81 17.03 3.87 -14.30
CA ASP A 81 15.70 3.55 -14.85
C ASP A 81 15.23 2.16 -14.38
N ASN A 82 16.15 1.41 -13.76
CA ASN A 82 15.98 0.08 -13.24
C ASN A 82 15.48 0.17 -11.79
N ILE A 83 14.20 0.47 -11.65
CA ILE A 83 13.52 0.56 -10.36
C ILE A 83 12.54 -0.61 -10.15
N SER A 84 12.30 -0.92 -8.89
CA SER A 84 11.26 -1.85 -8.41
C SER A 84 10.31 -1.10 -7.48
N ILE A 85 9.02 -1.41 -7.56
CA ILE A 85 7.98 -0.70 -6.79
C ILE A 85 7.19 -1.70 -5.97
N TYR A 86 7.12 -1.44 -4.67
CA TYR A 86 6.46 -2.25 -3.67
C TYR A 86 5.39 -1.43 -2.98
N VAL A 87 4.24 -2.04 -2.72
CA VAL A 87 3.10 -1.36 -2.11
C VAL A 87 2.62 -2.19 -0.93
N ASP A 88 2.52 -1.53 0.21
CA ASP A 88 1.93 -2.09 1.43
C ASP A 88 0.64 -1.33 1.75
N VAL A 89 -0.48 -2.05 1.84
CA VAL A 89 -1.79 -1.47 2.12
C VAL A 89 -2.41 -2.19 3.30
N TRP A 90 -2.62 -1.46 4.38
CA TRP A 90 -3.34 -1.92 5.55
C TRP A 90 -4.78 -1.49 5.49
N CYS A 91 -5.69 -2.46 5.52
CA CYS A 91 -7.11 -2.17 5.49
C CYS A 91 -7.93 -3.15 6.35
N SER A 92 -9.10 -2.69 6.77
CA SER A 92 -10.10 -3.46 7.48
C SER A 92 -11.33 -3.65 6.61
N LEU A 93 -11.74 -4.92 6.47
CA LEU A 93 -13.00 -5.28 5.84
C LEU A 93 -14.11 -5.29 6.90
N ASN A 94 -15.10 -4.41 6.78
CA ASN A 94 -16.30 -4.41 7.63
C ASN A 94 -15.97 -4.41 9.14
N LYS A 95 -15.02 -3.55 9.57
CA LYS A 95 -14.56 -3.43 10.97
C LYS A 95 -14.03 -4.74 11.56
N ARG A 96 -13.40 -5.57 10.72
CA ARG A 96 -12.56 -6.68 11.17
C ARG A 96 -11.18 -6.16 11.58
N PHE A 97 -10.27 -7.07 11.91
CA PHE A 97 -8.85 -6.76 12.03
C PHE A 97 -8.35 -6.03 10.78
N GLN A 98 -7.48 -5.06 10.99
CA GLN A 98 -6.62 -4.49 9.97
C GLN A 98 -5.66 -5.59 9.51
N GLN A 99 -5.62 -5.81 8.21
CA GLN A 99 -4.71 -6.77 7.58
C GLN A 99 -4.11 -6.16 6.32
N ARG A 100 -3.02 -6.75 5.84
CA ARG A 100 -2.45 -6.41 4.54
C ARG A 100 -3.41 -6.85 3.43
N MET A 101 -3.60 -5.97 2.44
CA MET A 101 -4.29 -6.29 1.19
C MET A 101 -3.36 -7.05 0.25
N TYR A 102 -2.10 -6.65 0.19
CA TYR A 102 -1.12 -7.11 -0.79
C TYR A 102 0.16 -7.60 -0.10
N ASP A 103 0.90 -8.48 -0.78
CA ASP A 103 2.25 -8.84 -0.37
C ASP A 103 3.20 -7.64 -0.56
N PRO A 104 3.77 -7.07 0.52
CA PRO A 104 4.65 -5.90 0.44
C PRO A 104 6.00 -6.19 -0.22
N ASN A 105 6.35 -7.46 -0.42
CA ASN A 105 7.62 -7.88 -1.03
C ASN A 105 7.50 -8.16 -2.54
N TYR A 106 6.31 -7.98 -3.11
CA TYR A 106 6.05 -8.25 -4.51
C TYR A 106 6.31 -7.00 -5.38
N ASP A 107 7.15 -7.13 -6.42
CA ASP A 107 7.49 -6.03 -7.34
C ASP A 107 6.36 -5.81 -8.36
N LEU A 108 5.58 -4.75 -8.18
CA LEU A 108 4.42 -4.45 -9.01
C LEU A 108 4.76 -4.12 -10.46
N LEU A 109 5.99 -3.69 -10.75
CA LEU A 109 6.43 -3.45 -12.14
C LEU A 109 6.65 -4.74 -12.93
N LYS A 110 6.74 -5.88 -12.23
CA LYS A 110 6.87 -7.22 -12.80
C LYS A 110 5.61 -8.08 -12.58
N ALA A 111 4.57 -7.50 -12.00
CA ALA A 111 3.33 -8.22 -11.69
C ALA A 111 2.64 -8.72 -12.94
N ASN A 112 2.29 -9.99 -12.95
CA ASN A 112 1.34 -10.52 -13.91
C ASN A 112 -0.08 -10.20 -13.42
N TRP A 113 -0.81 -9.38 -14.17
CA TRP A 113 -2.21 -9.08 -13.87
C TRP A 113 -3.08 -9.36 -15.09
N SER A 114 -4.21 -10.01 -14.85
CA SER A 114 -5.20 -10.39 -15.85
C SER A 114 -6.59 -10.29 -15.23
N PRO A 115 -7.61 -9.85 -15.98
CA PRO A 115 -8.99 -9.85 -15.48
C PRO A 115 -9.58 -11.27 -15.37
N TYR A 116 -8.92 -12.27 -15.96
CA TYR A 116 -9.37 -13.66 -15.97
C TYR A 116 -8.67 -14.55 -14.96
N ASP A 117 -7.54 -14.09 -14.40
CA ASP A 117 -6.71 -14.88 -13.50
C ASP A 117 -6.70 -14.25 -12.10
N PRO A 118 -6.64 -15.07 -11.04
CA PRO A 118 -6.52 -14.56 -9.69
C PRO A 118 -5.18 -13.84 -9.50
N VAL A 119 -5.20 -12.78 -8.70
CA VAL A 119 -4.02 -11.97 -8.38
C VAL A 119 -3.16 -12.71 -7.36
N GLU A 120 -1.96 -13.11 -7.75
CA GLU A 120 -1.08 -13.95 -6.92
C GLU A 120 -0.52 -13.25 -5.68
N TRP A 121 -0.38 -11.93 -5.73
CA TRP A 121 0.14 -11.08 -4.65
C TRP A 121 -0.96 -10.46 -3.78
N LEU A 122 -2.22 -10.88 -3.97
CA LEU A 122 -3.33 -10.48 -3.12
C LEU A 122 -3.41 -11.40 -1.90
N MET A 123 -3.48 -10.82 -0.72
CA MET A 123 -3.54 -11.57 0.54
C MET A 123 -4.96 -12.09 0.82
N PRO A 124 -5.10 -13.32 1.32
CA PRO A 124 -6.41 -13.86 1.66
C PRO A 124 -7.01 -13.13 2.87
N VAL A 125 -8.34 -13.03 2.94
CA VAL A 125 -9.01 -12.46 4.11
C VAL A 125 -8.84 -13.40 5.31
N LEU A 126 -8.38 -12.86 6.44
CA LEU A 126 -8.19 -13.59 7.70
C LEU A 126 -9.55 -13.84 8.39
N ALA A 127 -10.29 -14.82 7.89
CA ALA A 127 -11.64 -15.13 8.35
C ALA A 127 -11.67 -15.85 9.72
N GLU A 128 -10.57 -16.48 10.11
CA GLU A 128 -10.42 -17.29 11.32
C GLU A 128 -10.65 -16.45 12.59
N TYR A 129 -10.31 -15.16 12.56
CA TYR A 129 -10.50 -14.26 13.68
C TYR A 129 -11.91 -13.68 13.80
N SER A 130 -12.87 -14.16 12.99
CA SER A 130 -14.26 -13.70 13.03
C SER A 130 -14.93 -13.84 14.40
N GLY A 131 -14.48 -14.80 15.23
CA GLY A 131 -14.98 -15.02 16.59
C GLY A 131 -14.62 -13.89 17.58
N PHE A 132 -13.58 -13.12 17.30
CA PHE A 132 -13.12 -12.04 18.19
C PHE A 132 -13.96 -10.77 18.11
N ARG A 133 -15.01 -10.72 17.27
CA ARG A 133 -15.83 -9.51 17.10
C ARG A 133 -16.40 -8.98 18.40
N THR A 134 -16.94 -9.85 19.25
CA THR A 134 -17.49 -9.45 20.55
C THR A 134 -16.40 -8.86 21.43
N THR A 135 -15.26 -9.56 21.53
CA THR A 135 -14.09 -9.12 22.30
C THR A 135 -13.54 -7.77 21.82
N MET A 136 -13.40 -7.59 20.50
CA MET A 136 -12.97 -6.31 19.92
C MET A 136 -13.93 -5.18 20.29
N ASN A 137 -15.24 -5.42 20.20
CA ASN A 137 -16.24 -4.42 20.58
C ASN A 137 -16.19 -4.06 22.07
N ASP A 138 -15.97 -5.03 22.94
CA ASP A 138 -15.88 -4.81 24.38
C ASP A 138 -14.63 -4.01 24.74
N ILE A 139 -13.47 -4.35 24.15
CA ILE A 139 -12.23 -3.59 24.29
C ILE A 139 -12.39 -2.16 23.75
N SER A 140 -13.00 -1.97 22.58
CA SER A 140 -13.25 -0.64 22.03
C SER A 140 -14.10 0.21 22.97
N LYS A 141 -15.18 -0.34 23.52
CA LYS A 141 -16.03 0.38 24.49
C LYS A 141 -15.25 0.77 25.75
N GLU A 142 -14.39 -0.12 26.24
CA GLU A 142 -13.55 0.17 27.40
C GLU A 142 -12.60 1.32 27.11
N VAL A 143 -11.87 1.30 26.00
CA VAL A 143 -10.91 2.37 25.65
C VAL A 143 -11.64 3.70 25.40
N TYR A 144 -12.78 3.68 24.72
CA TYR A 144 -13.59 4.88 24.53
C TYR A 144 -14.13 5.46 25.85
N SER A 145 -14.19 4.67 26.94
CA SER A 145 -14.55 5.17 28.27
C SER A 145 -13.42 5.93 28.97
N TRP A 146 -12.15 5.72 28.57
CA TRP A 146 -11.00 6.37 29.18
C TRP A 146 -10.86 7.83 28.73
N SER A 147 -11.14 8.11 27.45
CA SER A 147 -11.03 9.44 26.87
C SER A 147 -11.77 9.52 25.53
N ASN A 148 -12.39 10.66 25.25
CA ASN A 148 -13.06 10.94 23.98
C ASN A 148 -12.10 11.06 22.77
N ASN A 149 -10.79 11.10 23.02
CA ASN A 149 -9.78 11.27 21.97
C ASN A 149 -8.95 10.00 21.73
N SER A 150 -9.30 8.90 22.38
CA SER A 150 -8.61 7.61 22.21
C SER A 150 -9.29 6.78 21.14
N ASP A 151 -8.51 6.09 20.32
CA ASP A 151 -9.01 5.13 19.34
C ASP A 151 -8.25 3.81 19.42
N VAL A 152 -8.86 2.74 18.94
CA VAL A 152 -8.32 1.37 19.01
C VAL A 152 -8.19 0.78 17.62
N LEU A 153 -7.00 0.29 17.32
CA LEU A 153 -6.71 -0.46 16.10
C LEU A 153 -6.41 -1.92 16.46
N PHE A 154 -7.15 -2.84 15.85
CA PHE A 154 -6.90 -4.27 15.95
C PHE A 154 -6.16 -4.71 14.69
N ILE A 155 -4.98 -5.29 14.84
CA ILE A 155 -4.11 -5.65 13.72
C ILE A 155 -3.89 -7.17 13.71
N ALA A 156 -3.99 -7.78 12.54
CA ALA A 156 -3.61 -9.17 12.29
C ALA A 156 -2.75 -9.23 11.04
N ASP A 157 -1.54 -9.78 11.16
CA ASP A 157 -0.60 -9.93 10.05
C ASP A 157 -0.34 -11.40 9.73
N PHE A 158 0.25 -11.64 8.56
CA PHE A 158 0.61 -12.97 8.09
C PHE A 158 1.97 -13.39 8.65
N PRO A 159 2.13 -14.65 9.08
CA PRO A 159 3.40 -15.12 9.63
C PRO A 159 4.48 -15.15 8.55
N GLY A 160 5.66 -14.60 8.86
CA GLY A 160 6.82 -14.64 7.96
C GLY A 160 6.92 -13.47 6.97
N MET A 161 6.10 -12.43 7.15
CA MET A 161 6.23 -11.12 6.49
C MET A 161 6.99 -10.11 7.33
#